data_AF-T2MBN0-F1
#
_entry.id   AF-T2MBN0-F1
#
_cell.length_a   1.000
_cell.length_b   1.000
_cell.length_c   1.000
_cell.angle_alpha   90.00
_cell.angle_beta   90.00
_cell.angle_gamma   90.00
#
_symmetry.space_group_name_H-M   'P 1'
#
loop_
_entity.id
_entity.type
_entity.pdbx_description
1 polymer ?
#
loop_
_entity_poly.entity_id
_entity_poly.type
_entity_poly.pdbx_seq_one_letter_code
_entity_poly.pdbx_strand_id
1 'polypeptide(L)'
;MLRMDGVPVCTFGVHCRGHIWSPLLRLRKTMNEMLKKAGIFERHEVLGADGEEADSKIESLLKLVQDEQKIYNIVFNEIIRQVSVDCLERGKILAELRKHYASLLYKVPIHIKNLHDEILAIRALDKRLTEELINFKSTIKHLTNELNDVQLHDQEITCKAMETKEELDEVLKDSQADASRLLDYHELYELQRHRMENQLSKLIDERNLWTETAFMLSLKVIEKHKMMTLHRLHLFEELWHNIISQA
;
A
#
# COMPACT_ATOMS: atom_id res chain seq x y z
N MET A 1 19.52 -8.89 80.21
CA MET A 1 18.06 -9.14 80.24
C MET A 1 17.69 -9.55 78.82
N LEU A 2 17.62 -10.81 78.41
CA LEU A 2 17.25 -12.06 79.09
C LEU A 2 18.33 -13.14 78.89
N ARG A 3 18.40 -14.04 79.88
CA ARG A 3 19.32 -15.16 80.03
C ARG A 3 19.14 -16.19 78.91
N MET A 4 20.25 -16.60 78.31
CA MET A 4 20.41 -17.89 77.63
C MET A 4 20.68 -18.95 78.70
N ASP A 5 19.62 -19.37 79.41
CA ASP A 5 19.68 -20.46 80.38
C ASP A 5 19.01 -21.70 79.79
N GLY A 6 19.73 -22.82 79.81
CA GLY A 6 19.13 -24.16 79.83
C GLY A 6 18.60 -24.68 78.50
N VAL A 7 19.51 -25.07 77.60
CA VAL A 7 19.19 -26.19 76.71
C VAL A 7 19.40 -27.46 77.53
N PRO A 8 18.36 -28.20 77.95
CA PRO A 8 18.56 -29.58 78.36
C PRO A 8 18.96 -30.32 77.09
N VAL A 9 20.23 -30.72 77.01
CA VAL A 9 20.67 -31.77 76.11
C VAL A 9 19.87 -32.99 76.53
N CYS A 10 18.74 -33.23 75.89
CA CYS A 10 18.09 -34.52 75.92
C CYS A 10 19.08 -35.51 75.32
N THR A 11 19.88 -36.13 76.20
CA THR A 11 20.53 -37.41 75.96
C THR A 11 19.43 -38.45 75.76
N PHE A 12 18.77 -38.42 74.60
CA PHE A 12 17.98 -39.55 74.14
C PHE A 12 18.98 -40.63 73.77
N GLY A 13 19.33 -41.46 74.77
CA GLY A 13 19.88 -42.77 74.55
C GLY A 13 18.91 -43.53 73.66
N VAL A 14 19.20 -43.58 72.37
CA VAL A 14 18.46 -44.41 71.43
C VAL A 14 18.92 -45.84 71.66
N HIS A 15 18.25 -46.51 72.61
CA HIS A 15 18.19 -47.95 72.63
C HIS A 15 17.42 -48.36 71.36
N CYS A 16 18.14 -48.49 70.24
CA CYS A 16 17.60 -48.97 68.97
C CYS A 16 17.11 -50.41 69.17
N ARG A 17 15.84 -50.58 69.54
CA ARG A 17 15.16 -51.88 69.43
C ARG A 17 15.28 -52.34 67.97
N GLY A 18 15.87 -53.50 67.74
CA GLY A 18 16.07 -54.13 66.42
C GLY A 18 14.79 -54.43 65.62
N HIS A 19 13.62 -53.96 66.04
CA HIS A 19 12.33 -54.18 65.39
C HIS A 19 11.91 -53.05 64.42
N ILE A 20 12.53 -51.87 64.46
CA ILE A 20 12.09 -50.68 63.68
C ILE A 20 12.78 -50.56 62.31
N TRP A 21 13.92 -51.24 62.11
CA TRP A 21 14.69 -51.13 60.86
C TRP A 21 14.00 -51.81 59.67
N SER A 22 13.25 -52.90 59.88
CA SER A 22 12.69 -53.67 58.76
C SER A 22 11.53 -52.97 58.01
N PRO A 23 10.58 -52.26 58.66
CA PRO A 23 9.48 -51.59 57.95
C PRO A 23 9.93 -50.35 57.19
N LEU A 24 10.85 -49.55 57.76
CA LEU A 24 11.43 -48.38 57.09
C LEU A 24 12.28 -48.76 55.87
N LEU A 25 13.03 -49.86 55.96
CA LEU A 25 13.83 -50.36 54.85
C LEU A 25 12.92 -50.89 53.71
N ARG A 26 11.78 -51.52 54.05
CA ARG A 26 10.77 -51.94 53.06
C ARG A 26 10.12 -50.73 52.40
N LEU A 27 9.68 -49.73 53.16
CA LEU A 27 9.07 -48.51 52.62
C LEU A 27 10.01 -47.76 51.65
N ARG A 28 11.30 -47.68 52.00
CA ARG A 28 12.34 -47.10 51.14
C ARG A 28 12.51 -47.89 49.84
N LYS A 29 12.54 -49.22 49.90
CA LYS A 29 12.65 -50.07 48.69
C LYS A 29 11.42 -49.90 47.79
N THR A 30 10.22 -49.94 48.36
CA THR A 30 8.97 -49.73 47.61
C THR A 30 8.89 -48.32 47.01
N MET A 31 9.36 -47.30 47.73
CA MET A 31 9.45 -45.93 47.22
C MET A 31 10.39 -45.87 46.01
N ASN A 32 11.59 -46.42 46.12
CA ASN A 32 12.56 -46.43 45.03
C ASN A 32 12.05 -47.21 43.81
N GLU A 33 11.30 -48.30 44.00
CA GLU A 33 10.65 -49.03 42.91
C GLU A 33 9.54 -48.21 42.24
N MET A 34 8.70 -47.53 43.01
CA MET A 34 7.67 -46.63 42.47
C MET A 34 8.27 -45.46 41.69
N LEU A 35 9.34 -44.85 42.21
CA LEU A 35 10.06 -43.76 41.55
C LEU A 35 10.72 -44.22 40.24
N LYS A 36 11.32 -45.43 40.22
CA LYS A 36 11.86 -46.02 38.99
C LYS A 36 10.77 -46.26 37.95
N LYS A 37 9.61 -46.78 38.35
CA LYS A 37 8.46 -47.01 37.45
C LYS A 37 7.86 -45.71 36.89
N ALA A 38 7.97 -44.61 37.62
CA ALA A 38 7.53 -43.29 37.16
C ALA A 38 8.50 -42.64 36.14
N GLY A 39 9.65 -43.27 35.84
CA GLY A 39 10.55 -42.84 34.75
C GLY A 39 11.37 -41.57 35.07
N ILE A 40 11.59 -41.28 36.36
CA ILE A 40 12.25 -40.05 36.84
C ILE A 40 13.70 -39.93 36.35
N PHE A 41 14.38 -41.06 36.18
CA PHE A 41 15.81 -41.10 35.79
C PHE A 41 16.04 -41.07 34.28
N GLU A 42 15.04 -41.32 33.44
CA GLU A 42 15.22 -41.53 31.99
C GLU A 42 14.87 -40.29 31.13
N ARG A 43 14.24 -39.27 31.72
CA ARG A 43 13.65 -38.15 30.95
C ARG A 43 14.45 -36.84 30.96
N HIS A 44 15.63 -36.82 31.58
CA HIS A 44 16.42 -35.60 31.79
C HIS A 44 17.37 -35.25 30.62
N GLU A 45 17.51 -36.09 29.59
CA GLU A 45 18.64 -35.99 28.63
C GLU A 45 18.35 -35.43 27.23
N VAL A 46 17.13 -35.01 26.87
CA VAL A 46 16.90 -34.51 25.49
C VAL A 46 16.90 -32.97 25.43
N LEU A 47 18.10 -32.40 25.39
CA LEU A 47 18.38 -31.00 25.07
C LEU A 47 18.46 -30.82 23.54
N GLY A 48 17.36 -30.35 22.94
CA GLY A 48 17.23 -29.89 21.56
C GLY A 48 16.48 -28.55 21.53
N ALA A 49 16.91 -27.63 20.67
CA ALA A 49 16.69 -26.19 20.78
C ALA A 49 15.61 -25.63 19.84
N ASP A 50 14.57 -26.40 19.53
CA ASP A 50 13.51 -25.95 18.63
C ASP A 50 12.19 -25.74 19.40
N GLY A 51 11.50 -24.62 19.10
CA GLY A 51 10.38 -24.10 19.88
C GLY A 51 9.19 -25.05 20.06
N GLU A 52 9.00 -26.02 19.16
CA GLU A 52 7.94 -27.05 19.26
C GLU A 52 8.31 -28.17 20.24
N GLU A 53 9.60 -28.45 20.42
CA GLU A 53 10.05 -29.43 21.40
C GLU A 53 9.93 -28.89 22.84
N ALA A 54 10.06 -27.58 23.03
CA ALA A 54 9.96 -26.93 24.34
C ALA A 54 8.57 -27.09 24.97
N ASP A 55 7.53 -27.10 24.15
CA ASP A 55 6.14 -27.15 24.59
C ASP A 55 5.77 -28.58 25.05
N SER A 56 6.22 -29.59 24.29
CA SER A 56 6.14 -31.01 24.69
C SER A 56 6.93 -31.29 25.98
N LYS A 57 8.06 -30.59 26.19
CA LYS A 57 8.92 -30.73 27.38
C LYS A 57 8.24 -30.23 28.66
N ILE A 58 7.55 -29.09 28.62
CA ILE A 58 6.84 -28.54 29.80
C ILE A 58 5.71 -29.47 30.22
N GLU A 59 4.88 -29.92 29.29
CA GLU A 59 3.77 -30.84 29.57
C GLU A 59 4.27 -32.19 30.12
N SER A 60 5.41 -32.67 29.60
CA SER A 60 6.07 -33.89 30.10
C SER A 60 6.62 -33.74 31.52
N LEU A 61 7.23 -32.59 31.82
CA LEU A 61 7.74 -32.26 33.16
C LEU A 61 6.60 -32.13 34.18
N LEU A 62 5.49 -31.48 33.80
CA LEU A 62 4.31 -31.35 34.67
C LEU A 62 3.73 -32.72 35.04
N LYS A 63 3.68 -33.65 34.08
CA LYS A 63 3.25 -35.04 34.35
C LYS A 63 4.19 -35.75 35.32
N LEU A 64 5.51 -35.60 35.15
CA LEU A 64 6.51 -36.19 36.04
C LEU A 64 6.35 -35.67 37.48
N VAL A 65 6.20 -34.35 37.67
CA VAL A 65 5.99 -33.73 38.98
C VAL A 65 4.71 -34.25 39.65
N GLN A 66 3.63 -34.42 38.89
CA GLN A 66 2.37 -34.98 39.40
C GLN A 66 2.52 -36.44 39.85
N ASP A 67 3.24 -37.26 39.09
CA ASP A 67 3.46 -38.67 39.41
C ASP A 67 4.40 -38.84 40.61
N GLU A 68 5.45 -38.04 40.72
CA GLU A 68 6.31 -37.99 41.91
C GLU A 68 5.53 -37.57 43.16
N GLN A 69 4.66 -36.55 43.04
CA GLN A 69 3.87 -36.08 44.17
C GLN A 69 2.90 -37.15 44.68
N LYS A 70 2.33 -37.98 43.79
CA LYS A 70 1.51 -39.15 44.20
C LYS A 70 2.33 -40.14 45.03
N ILE A 71 3.56 -40.44 44.60
CA ILE A 71 4.46 -41.36 45.32
C ILE A 71 4.84 -40.79 46.68
N TYR A 72 5.22 -39.52 46.74
CA TYR A 72 5.55 -38.86 48.00
C TYR A 72 4.35 -38.81 48.94
N ASN A 73 3.13 -38.57 48.46
CA ASN A 73 1.92 -38.60 49.28
C ASN A 73 1.71 -39.96 49.96
N ILE A 74 1.90 -41.06 49.24
CA ILE A 74 1.78 -42.43 49.79
C ILE A 74 2.82 -42.64 50.90
N VAL A 75 4.09 -42.28 50.63
CA VAL A 75 5.20 -42.46 51.58
C VAL A 75 5.03 -41.58 52.82
N PHE A 76 4.66 -40.31 52.65
CA PHE A 76 4.44 -39.39 53.77
C PHE A 76 3.28 -39.82 54.65
N ASN A 77 2.18 -40.31 54.08
CA ASN A 77 1.05 -40.83 54.87
C ASN A 77 1.48 -42.03 55.73
N GLU A 78 2.31 -42.92 55.20
CA GLU A 78 2.83 -44.06 55.95
C GLU A 78 3.86 -43.65 57.02
N ILE A 79 4.74 -42.68 56.74
CA ILE A 79 5.66 -42.11 57.74
C ILE A 79 4.88 -41.45 58.88
N ILE A 80 3.87 -40.64 58.57
CA ILE A 80 3.03 -39.98 59.59
C ILE A 80 2.32 -41.03 60.44
N ARG A 81 1.78 -42.10 59.83
CA ARG A 81 1.16 -43.20 60.55
C ARG A 81 2.13 -43.87 61.52
N GLN A 82 3.33 -44.23 61.05
CA GLN A 82 4.37 -44.86 61.89
C GLN A 82 4.80 -43.96 63.05
N VAL A 83 5.06 -42.67 62.78
CA VAL A 83 5.47 -41.70 63.81
C VAL A 83 4.34 -41.45 64.82
N SER A 84 3.08 -41.45 64.38
CA SER A 84 1.92 -41.25 65.27
C SER A 84 1.70 -42.42 66.24
N VAL A 85 2.14 -43.62 65.89
CA VAL A 85 2.10 -44.79 66.78
C VAL A 85 3.09 -44.62 67.94
N ASP A 86 4.28 -44.07 67.67
CA ASP A 86 5.29 -43.81 68.70
C ASP A 86 5.00 -42.55 69.52
N CYS A 87 4.61 -41.45 68.85
CA CYS A 87 4.25 -40.19 69.48
C CYS A 87 3.25 -39.40 68.62
N LEU A 88 2.02 -39.29 69.12
CA LEU A 88 0.93 -38.61 68.42
C LEU A 88 1.24 -37.13 68.11
N GLU A 89 1.86 -36.41 69.04
CA GLU A 89 2.16 -34.97 68.88
C GLU A 89 3.15 -34.72 67.72
N ARG A 90 4.18 -35.57 67.61
CA ARG A 90 5.13 -35.51 66.49
C ARG A 90 4.46 -35.86 65.16
N GLY A 91 3.54 -36.83 65.16
CA GLY A 91 2.73 -37.18 64.01
C GLY A 91 1.84 -36.03 63.53
N LYS A 92 1.21 -35.29 64.46
CA LYS A 92 0.39 -34.11 64.15
C LYS A 92 1.19 -33.00 63.48
N ILE A 93 2.37 -32.66 64.01
CA ILE A 93 3.26 -31.63 63.42
C ILE A 93 3.68 -32.03 62.00
N LEU A 94 4.04 -33.31 61.77
CA LEU A 94 4.40 -33.80 60.44
C LEU A 94 3.22 -33.75 59.46
N ALA A 95 2.00 -34.02 59.94
CA ALA A 95 0.80 -33.91 59.11
C ALA A 95 0.49 -32.47 58.70
N GLU A 96 0.65 -31.50 59.61
CA GLU A 96 0.52 -30.07 59.31
C GLU A 96 1.59 -29.61 58.31
N LEU A 97 2.85 -29.98 58.52
CA LEU A 97 3.95 -29.67 57.60
C LEU A 97 3.69 -30.24 56.20
N ARG A 98 3.28 -31.52 56.11
CA ARG A 98 2.90 -32.14 54.83
C ARG A 98 1.76 -31.38 54.16
N LYS A 99 0.75 -30.92 54.91
CA LYS A 99 -0.38 -30.14 54.36
C LYS A 99 0.11 -28.84 53.72
N HIS A 100 1.03 -28.12 54.38
CA HIS A 100 1.61 -26.90 53.83
C HIS A 100 2.44 -27.16 52.57
N TYR A 101 3.33 -28.15 52.59
CA TYR A 101 4.13 -28.52 51.41
C TYR A 101 3.27 -29.04 50.24
N ALA A 102 2.25 -29.85 50.52
CA ALA A 102 1.32 -30.32 49.49
C ALA A 102 0.56 -29.16 48.84
N SER A 103 0.13 -28.16 49.62
CA SER A 103 -0.50 -26.96 49.09
C SER A 103 0.45 -26.14 48.21
N LEU A 104 1.73 -26.04 48.58
CA LEU A 104 2.74 -25.33 47.79
C LEU A 104 2.98 -26.06 46.45
N LEU A 105 3.24 -27.36 46.52
CA LEU A 105 3.51 -28.20 45.36
C LEU A 105 2.31 -28.37 44.43
N TYR A 106 1.08 -28.18 44.93
CA TYR A 106 -0.11 -28.14 44.08
C TYR A 106 -0.21 -26.84 43.25
N LYS A 107 0.20 -25.70 43.81
CA LYS A 107 0.10 -24.39 43.14
C LYS A 107 1.13 -24.23 42.04
N VAL A 108 2.35 -24.75 42.23
CA VAL A 108 3.47 -24.57 41.29
C VAL A 108 3.16 -25.08 39.87
N PRO A 109 2.68 -26.32 39.65
CA PRO A 109 2.31 -26.81 38.32
C PRO A 109 1.22 -25.99 37.65
N ILE A 110 0.25 -25.48 38.42
CA ILE A 110 -0.85 -24.64 37.90
C ILE A 110 -0.28 -23.31 37.38
N HIS A 111 0.58 -22.66 38.15
CA HIS A 111 1.21 -21.41 37.72
C HIS A 111 2.14 -21.61 36.51
N ILE A 112 2.91 -22.69 36.46
CA ILE A 112 3.77 -23.01 35.31
C ILE A 112 2.93 -23.24 34.05
N LYS A 113 1.81 -23.96 34.16
CA LYS A 113 0.91 -24.18 33.03
C LYS A 113 0.31 -22.87 32.52
N ASN A 114 -0.20 -22.02 33.41
CA ASN A 114 -0.76 -20.71 33.02
C ASN A 114 0.29 -19.84 32.32
N LEU A 115 1.53 -19.78 32.86
CA LEU A 115 2.63 -19.05 32.22
C LEU A 115 2.98 -19.64 30.85
N HIS A 116 2.96 -20.96 30.70
CA HIS A 116 3.17 -21.61 29.42
C HIS A 116 2.09 -21.22 28.39
N ASP A 117 0.82 -21.26 28.78
CA ASP A 117 -0.31 -20.85 27.94
C ASP A 117 -0.19 -19.37 27.52
N GLU A 118 0.21 -18.48 28.44
CA GLU A 118 0.49 -17.07 28.15
C GLU A 118 1.64 -16.91 27.14
N ILE A 119 2.73 -17.67 27.29
CA ILE A 119 3.87 -17.64 26.35
C ILE A 119 3.44 -18.13 24.96
N LEU A 120 2.61 -19.16 24.87
CA LEU A 120 2.08 -19.64 23.59
C LEU A 120 1.22 -18.59 22.91
N ALA A 121 0.35 -17.91 23.66
CA ALA A 121 -0.44 -16.80 23.15
C ALA A 121 0.45 -15.65 22.64
N ILE A 122 1.50 -15.29 23.39
CA ILE A 122 2.47 -14.25 22.98
C ILE A 122 3.20 -14.66 21.70
N ARG A 123 3.67 -15.92 21.59
CA ARG A 123 4.32 -16.42 20.36
C ARG A 123 3.39 -16.39 19.15
N ALA A 124 2.11 -16.72 19.33
CA ALA A 124 1.12 -16.64 18.26
C ALA A 124 0.89 -15.20 17.80
N LEU A 125 0.83 -14.25 18.74
CA LEU A 125 0.74 -12.82 18.42
C LEU A 125 1.97 -12.31 17.70
N ASP A 126 3.18 -12.72 18.12
CA ASP A 126 4.44 -12.32 17.49
C ASP A 126 4.55 -12.84 16.04
N LYS A 127 4.16 -14.10 15.79
CA LYS A 127 4.05 -14.64 14.43
C LYS A 127 3.10 -13.80 13.56
N ARG A 128 1.92 -13.46 14.08
CA ARG A 128 0.97 -12.62 13.34
C ARG A 128 1.53 -11.21 13.09
N LEU A 129 2.14 -10.59 14.09
CA LEU A 129 2.72 -9.25 13.95
C LEU A 129 3.84 -9.22 12.92
N THR A 130 4.71 -10.23 12.92
CA THR A 130 5.79 -10.36 11.94
C THR A 130 5.26 -10.58 10.52
N GLU A 131 4.19 -11.35 10.33
CA GLU A 131 3.50 -11.49 9.04
C GLU A 131 2.95 -10.15 8.55
N GLU A 132 2.23 -9.41 9.40
CA GLU A 132 1.69 -8.08 9.05
C GLU A 132 2.82 -7.09 8.71
N LEU A 133 3.93 -7.10 9.45
CA LEU A 133 5.10 -6.27 9.13
C LEU A 133 5.72 -6.62 7.77
N ILE A 134 5.79 -7.90 7.42
CA ILE A 134 6.29 -8.34 6.10
C ILE A 134 5.34 -7.86 5.00
N ASN A 135 4.02 -7.96 5.21
CA ASN A 135 3.01 -7.47 4.28
C ASN A 135 3.07 -5.95 4.13
N PHE A 136 3.15 -5.19 5.23
CA PHE A 136 3.30 -3.73 5.15
C PHE A 136 4.58 -3.32 4.44
N LYS A 137 5.69 -4.04 4.67
CA LYS A 137 6.93 -3.80 3.96
C LYS A 137 6.80 -4.05 2.45
N SER A 138 6.07 -5.10 2.04
CA SER A 138 5.87 -5.39 0.63
C SER A 138 4.96 -4.35 -0.04
N THR A 139 3.90 -3.91 0.63
CA THR A 139 3.01 -2.86 0.11
C THR A 139 3.72 -1.52 -0.02
N ILE A 140 4.55 -1.14 0.97
CA ILE A 140 5.34 0.10 0.88
C ILE A 140 6.30 0.01 -0.30
N LYS A 141 7.00 -1.11 -0.48
CA LYS A 141 7.90 -1.30 -1.63
C LYS A 141 7.16 -1.18 -2.97
N HIS A 142 5.98 -1.78 -3.08
CA HIS A 142 5.15 -1.66 -4.27
C HIS A 142 4.77 -0.20 -4.56
N LEU A 143 4.27 0.53 -3.55
CA LEU A 143 3.89 1.93 -3.69
C LEU A 143 5.09 2.83 -4.05
N THR A 144 6.27 2.56 -3.49
CA THR A 144 7.50 3.28 -3.85
C THR A 144 7.89 3.05 -5.31
N ASN A 145 7.73 1.83 -5.82
CA ASN A 145 8.02 1.54 -7.23
C ASN A 145 7.02 2.25 -8.16
N GLU A 146 5.72 2.16 -7.88
CA GLU A 146 4.68 2.88 -8.64
C GLU A 146 4.93 4.39 -8.64
N LEU A 147 5.36 4.97 -7.51
CA LEU A 147 5.68 6.38 -7.43
C LEU A 147 6.88 6.75 -8.33
N ASN A 148 7.92 5.90 -8.37
CA ASN A 148 9.06 6.12 -9.25
C ASN A 148 8.63 6.04 -10.73
N ASP A 149 7.78 5.08 -11.09
CA ASP A 149 7.28 4.92 -12.46
C ASP A 149 6.45 6.14 -12.90
N VAL A 150 5.57 6.65 -12.02
CA VAL A 150 4.80 7.87 -12.27
C VAL A 150 5.71 9.09 -12.42
N GLN A 151 6.75 9.21 -11.60
CA GLN A 151 7.72 10.32 -11.71
C GLN A 151 8.49 10.29 -13.03
N LEU A 152 8.91 9.10 -13.49
CA LEU A 152 9.57 8.96 -14.79
C LEU A 152 8.60 9.32 -15.93
N HIS A 153 7.35 8.85 -15.85
CA HIS A 153 6.35 9.17 -16.85
C HIS A 153 6.03 10.67 -16.90
N ASP A 154 5.97 11.35 -15.75
CA ASP A 154 5.74 12.79 -15.68
C ASP A 154 6.90 13.58 -16.31
N GLN A 155 8.14 13.13 -16.12
CA GLN A 155 9.31 13.70 -16.80
C GLN A 155 9.24 13.50 -18.32
N GLU A 156 8.84 12.32 -18.79
CA GLU A 156 8.68 12.06 -20.23
C GLU A 156 7.56 12.91 -20.86
N ILE A 157 6.42 13.01 -20.19
CA ILE A 157 5.29 13.83 -20.66
C ILE A 157 5.69 15.30 -20.68
N THR A 158 6.38 15.80 -19.65
CA THR A 158 6.81 17.20 -19.62
C THR A 158 7.82 17.52 -20.72
N CYS A 159 8.75 16.62 -21.04
CA CYS A 159 9.63 16.75 -22.21
C CYS A 159 8.83 16.79 -23.52
N LYS A 160 7.93 15.83 -23.76
CA LYS A 160 7.11 15.79 -24.98
C LYS A 160 6.19 17.02 -25.11
N ALA A 161 5.64 17.50 -24.00
CA ALA A 161 4.83 18.71 -23.96
C ALA A 161 5.66 19.95 -24.32
N MET A 162 6.95 19.98 -23.96
CA MET A 162 7.86 21.07 -24.34
C MET A 162 8.21 21.00 -25.83
N GLU A 163 8.58 19.82 -26.34
CA GLU A 163 8.86 19.60 -27.77
C GLU A 163 7.67 19.99 -28.65
N THR A 164 6.47 19.51 -28.33
CA THR A 164 5.25 19.85 -29.09
C THR A 164 4.90 21.34 -29.01
N LYS A 165 5.22 22.01 -27.89
CA LYS A 165 5.05 23.46 -27.78
C LYS A 165 6.06 24.19 -28.68
N GLU A 166 7.31 23.76 -28.72
CA GLU A 166 8.33 24.35 -29.59
C GLU A 166 7.98 24.17 -31.07
N GLU A 167 7.56 22.97 -31.47
CA GLU A 167 7.07 22.68 -32.83
C GLU A 167 5.87 23.56 -33.20
N LEU A 168 4.92 23.73 -32.28
CA LEU A 168 3.77 24.59 -32.49
C LEU A 168 4.17 26.07 -32.66
N ASP A 169 5.11 26.56 -31.85
CA ASP A 169 5.61 27.92 -31.94
C ASP A 169 6.33 28.17 -33.29
N GLU A 170 7.03 27.18 -33.84
CA GLU A 170 7.62 27.26 -35.18
C GLU A 170 6.56 27.33 -36.28
N VAL A 171 5.59 26.42 -36.27
CA VAL A 171 4.49 26.40 -37.25
C VAL A 171 3.69 27.71 -37.21
N LEU A 172 3.50 28.28 -36.02
CA LEU A 172 2.78 29.54 -35.86
C LEU A 172 3.55 30.71 -36.47
N LYS A 173 4.88 30.76 -36.30
CA LYS A 173 5.74 31.78 -36.94
C LYS A 173 5.69 31.67 -38.47
N ASP A 174 5.76 30.46 -39.00
CA ASP A 174 5.68 30.23 -40.44
C ASP A 174 4.30 30.64 -40.99
N SER A 175 3.22 30.25 -40.31
CA SER A 175 1.86 30.67 -40.67
C SER A 175 1.69 32.20 -40.63
N GLN A 176 2.32 32.88 -39.67
CA GLN A 176 2.31 34.34 -39.58
C GLN A 176 3.10 35.00 -40.73
N ALA A 177 4.23 34.42 -41.12
CA ALA A 177 5.02 34.88 -42.26
C ALA A 177 4.26 34.68 -43.58
N ASP A 178 3.61 33.53 -43.76
CA ASP A 178 2.76 33.24 -44.92
C ASP A 178 1.57 34.20 -45.00
N ALA A 179 0.91 34.48 -43.87
CA ALA A 179 -0.18 35.46 -43.82
C ALA A 179 0.29 36.86 -44.22
N SER A 180 1.47 37.29 -43.75
CA SER A 180 2.08 38.58 -44.12
C SER A 180 2.39 38.64 -45.62
N ARG A 181 2.94 37.56 -46.18
CA ARG A 181 3.23 37.47 -47.61
C ARG A 181 1.95 37.48 -48.46
N LEU A 182 0.87 36.87 -48.00
CA LEU A 182 -0.44 36.93 -48.66
C LEU A 182 -1.00 38.35 -48.68
N LEU A 183 -0.79 39.13 -47.63
CA LEU A 183 -1.17 40.55 -47.61
C LEU A 183 -0.39 41.34 -48.67
N ASP A 184 0.93 41.16 -48.76
CA ASP A 184 1.75 41.81 -49.80
C ASP A 184 1.29 41.45 -51.22
N TYR A 185 0.98 40.17 -51.46
CA TYR A 185 0.42 39.72 -52.74
C TYR A 185 -0.94 40.35 -53.03
N HIS A 186 -1.80 40.48 -52.01
CA HIS A 186 -3.09 41.12 -52.15
C HIS A 186 -2.95 42.60 -52.50
N GLU A 187 -2.06 43.34 -51.84
CA GLU A 187 -1.76 44.74 -52.16
C GLU A 187 -1.27 44.92 -53.60
N LEU A 188 -0.34 44.06 -54.04
CA LEU A 188 0.16 44.06 -55.43
C LEU A 188 -0.95 43.77 -56.43
N TYR A 189 -1.83 42.80 -56.13
CA TYR A 189 -2.98 42.47 -56.96
C TYR A 189 -3.93 43.67 -57.09
N GLU A 190 -4.28 44.33 -55.98
CA GLU A 190 -5.16 45.50 -55.98
C GLU A 190 -4.54 46.68 -56.75
N LEU A 191 -3.23 46.93 -56.61
CA LEU A 191 -2.53 47.95 -57.40
C LEU A 191 -2.58 47.67 -58.90
N GLN A 192 -2.37 46.42 -59.31
CA GLN A 192 -2.46 46.02 -60.72
C GLN A 192 -3.89 46.14 -61.24
N ARG A 193 -4.87 45.67 -60.46
CA ARG A 193 -6.29 45.79 -60.78
C ARG A 193 -6.68 47.25 -61.00
N HIS A 194 -6.32 48.13 -60.08
CA HIS A 194 -6.61 49.57 -60.19
C HIS A 194 -5.95 50.19 -61.43
N ARG A 195 -4.71 49.81 -61.76
CA ARG A 195 -4.04 50.27 -62.99
C ARG A 195 -4.80 49.83 -64.24
N MET A 196 -5.25 48.58 -64.30
CA MET A 196 -5.99 48.06 -65.45
C MET A 196 -7.38 48.69 -65.56
N GLU A 197 -8.09 48.90 -64.46
CA GLU A 197 -9.38 49.62 -64.43
C GLU A 197 -9.21 51.07 -64.92
N ASN A 198 -8.13 51.74 -64.54
CA ASN A 198 -7.78 53.07 -65.03
C ASN A 198 -7.39 53.10 -66.52
N GLN A 199 -6.78 52.04 -67.05
CA GLN A 199 -6.51 51.94 -68.49
C GLN A 199 -7.79 51.64 -69.28
N LEU A 200 -8.64 50.76 -68.76
CA LEU A 200 -9.90 50.40 -69.37
C LEU A 200 -10.85 51.61 -69.43
N SER A 201 -10.95 52.40 -68.37
CA SER A 201 -11.74 53.64 -68.37
C SER A 201 -11.26 54.62 -69.44
N LYS A 202 -9.94 54.87 -69.54
CA LYS A 202 -9.38 55.73 -70.62
C LYS A 202 -9.71 55.21 -72.01
N LEU A 203 -9.58 53.91 -72.26
CA LEU A 203 -9.93 53.31 -73.55
C LEU A 203 -11.44 53.40 -73.85
N ILE A 204 -12.28 53.29 -72.81
CA ILE A 204 -13.72 53.50 -72.93
C ILE A 204 -14.01 54.96 -73.31
N ASP A 205 -13.37 55.93 -72.66
CA ASP A 205 -13.54 57.36 -72.94
C ASP A 205 -13.08 57.72 -74.35
N GLU A 206 -11.90 57.25 -74.78
CA GLU A 206 -11.41 57.42 -76.14
C GLU A 206 -12.36 56.80 -77.16
N ARG A 207 -12.80 55.55 -76.92
CA ARG A 207 -13.78 54.89 -77.78
C ARG A 207 -15.06 55.72 -77.87
N ASN A 208 -15.58 56.22 -76.75
CA ASN A 208 -16.78 57.05 -76.71
C ASN A 208 -16.59 58.33 -77.54
N LEU A 209 -15.47 59.02 -77.37
CA LEU A 209 -15.11 60.22 -78.15
C LEU A 209 -14.98 59.93 -79.65
N TRP A 210 -14.32 58.82 -80.03
CA TRP A 210 -14.20 58.43 -81.43
C TRP A 210 -15.56 58.04 -82.03
N THR A 211 -16.42 57.35 -81.28
CA THR A 211 -17.78 57.05 -81.74
C THR A 211 -18.61 58.31 -81.89
N GLU A 212 -18.53 59.26 -80.96
CA GLU A 212 -19.24 60.53 -81.03
C GLU A 212 -18.75 61.38 -82.20
N THR A 213 -17.44 61.53 -82.38
CA THR A 213 -16.88 62.29 -83.50
C THR A 213 -17.18 61.66 -84.85
N ALA A 214 -17.12 60.32 -84.96
CA ALA A 214 -17.51 59.61 -86.18
C ALA A 214 -19.01 59.79 -86.49
N PHE A 215 -19.87 59.75 -85.47
CA PHE A 215 -21.30 60.04 -85.59
C PHE A 215 -21.54 61.49 -86.04
N MET A 216 -20.90 62.47 -85.40
CA MET A 216 -21.00 63.88 -85.79
C MET A 216 -20.47 64.14 -87.21
N LEU A 217 -19.40 63.46 -87.61
CA LEU A 217 -18.86 63.54 -88.97
C LEU A 217 -19.85 62.93 -89.98
N SER A 218 -20.41 61.75 -89.67
CA SER A 218 -21.36 61.08 -90.56
C SER A 218 -22.62 61.95 -90.76
N LEU A 219 -23.13 62.59 -89.71
CA LEU A 219 -24.19 63.58 -89.79
C LEU A 219 -23.83 64.74 -90.73
N LYS A 220 -22.67 65.38 -90.54
CA LYS A 220 -22.20 66.46 -91.42
C LYS A 220 -22.02 66.02 -92.88
N VAL A 221 -21.59 64.78 -93.13
CA VAL A 221 -21.44 64.21 -94.48
C VAL A 221 -22.81 64.00 -95.13
N ILE A 222 -23.79 63.48 -94.40
CA ILE A 222 -25.18 63.30 -94.86
C ILE A 222 -25.79 64.65 -95.27
N GLU A 223 -25.60 65.68 -94.44
CA GLU A 223 -26.07 67.05 -94.71
C GLU A 223 -25.40 67.64 -95.98
N LYS A 224 -24.07 67.56 -96.07
CA LYS A 224 -23.30 68.17 -97.16
C LYS A 224 -23.54 67.51 -98.51
N HIS A 225 -23.67 66.18 -98.55
CA HIS A 225 -23.91 65.43 -99.80
C HIS A 225 -25.39 65.24 -100.16
N LYS A 226 -26.32 65.84 -99.40
CA LYS A 226 -27.77 65.76 -99.63
C LYS A 226 -28.27 64.31 -99.79
N MET A 227 -27.78 63.41 -98.94
CA MET A 227 -28.18 62.00 -98.91
C MET A 227 -29.58 61.86 -98.28
N MET A 228 -30.63 62.17 -99.04
CA MET A 228 -32.01 62.34 -98.54
C MET A 228 -32.61 61.09 -97.86
N THR A 229 -32.20 59.90 -98.26
CA THR A 229 -32.67 58.64 -97.64
C THR A 229 -32.07 58.41 -96.27
N LEU A 230 -30.77 58.65 -96.10
CA LEU A 230 -30.07 58.50 -94.81
C LEU A 230 -30.48 59.58 -93.82
N HIS A 231 -30.69 60.83 -94.27
CA HIS A 231 -31.19 61.90 -93.42
C HIS A 231 -32.59 61.61 -92.86
N ARG A 232 -33.49 61.07 -93.70
CA ARG A 232 -34.84 60.66 -93.23
C ARG A 232 -34.76 59.52 -92.22
N LEU A 233 -33.87 58.55 -92.42
CA LEU A 233 -33.71 57.41 -91.50
C LEU A 233 -33.18 57.86 -90.13
N HIS A 234 -32.21 58.78 -90.10
CA HIS A 234 -31.70 59.37 -88.85
C HIS A 234 -32.77 60.15 -88.08
N LEU A 235 -33.57 60.99 -88.77
CA LEU A 235 -34.69 61.67 -88.13
C LEU A 235 -35.72 60.69 -87.55
N PHE A 236 -35.99 59.58 -88.22
CA PHE A 236 -36.85 58.53 -87.66
C PHE A 236 -36.21 57.89 -86.42
N GLU A 237 -34.92 57.58 -86.44
CA GLU A 237 -34.19 57.04 -85.29
C GLU A 237 -34.28 57.99 -84.07
N GLU A 238 -34.02 59.29 -84.24
CA GLU A 238 -34.16 60.28 -83.16
C GLU A 238 -35.58 60.36 -82.59
N LEU A 239 -36.59 60.31 -83.46
CA LEU A 239 -37.99 60.28 -83.05
C LEU A 239 -38.31 59.01 -82.24
N TRP A 240 -37.83 57.85 -82.68
CA TRP A 240 -37.98 56.58 -81.94
C TRP A 240 -37.25 56.61 -80.59
N HIS A 241 -36.06 57.19 -80.51
CA HIS A 241 -35.29 57.28 -79.26
C HIS A 241 -35.93 58.22 -78.24
N ASN A 242 -36.55 59.31 -78.70
CA ASN A 242 -37.31 60.24 -77.86
C ASN A 242 -38.61 59.61 -77.32
N ILE A 243 -39.26 58.73 -78.08
CA ILE A 243 -40.45 58.01 -77.63
C ILE A 243 -40.09 56.97 -76.56
N ILE A 244 -38.96 56.27 -76.72
CA ILE A 244 -38.52 55.23 -75.78
C ILE A 244 -37.96 55.81 -74.47
N SER A 245 -37.37 57.01 -74.48
CA SER A 245 -36.83 57.65 -73.27
C SER A 245 -37.88 58.41 -72.44
N GLN A 246 -39.10 58.60 -72.95
CA GLN A 246 -40.23 59.22 -72.25
C GLN A 246 -41.26 58.20 -71.71
N ALA A 247 -41.04 56.90 -71.95
CA ALA A 247 -41.85 55.79 -71.41
C ALA A 247 -41.13 55.11 -70.23
#